data_AF-A0A6P2NY90-F1
#
_entry.id   AF-A0A6P2NY90-F1
#
_cell.length_a   1.000
_cell.length_b   1.000
_cell.length_c   1.000
_cell.angle_alpha   90.00
_cell.angle_beta   90.00
_cell.angle_gamma   90.00
#
_symmetry.space_group_name_H-M   'P 1'
#
loop_
_entity.id
_entity.type
_entity.pdbx_description
1 polymer ?
#
loop_
_entity_poly.entity_id
_entity_poly.type
_entity_poly.pdbx_seq_one_letter_code
_entity_poly.pdbx_strand_id
1 'polypeptide(L)'
;MDDDLRALEKWAGGLLAKLAPAARRRLFRELGRDMRRAQQARVAAQQNPDGSAYVPRKIKKGGKGLRGKVGRIKRQAMFRKLRTARYLRIDVDDTGLAIGFDDRLSRIVRVHQEGQKAPVEPGGPLAQYPVRVVLGFATADRELVRDRLLRYLNR
;
A
#
# COMPACT_ATOMS: atom_id res chain seq x y z
N MET A 1 -18.25 27.92 -36.87
CA MET A 1 -18.67 26.53 -37.17
C MET A 1 -17.49 25.63 -37.54
N ASP A 2 -16.83 25.79 -38.70
CA ASP A 2 -15.66 24.94 -39.06
C ASP A 2 -14.47 25.15 -38.10
N ASP A 3 -14.16 26.40 -37.76
CA ASP A 3 -13.09 26.72 -36.79
C ASP A 3 -13.38 26.18 -35.37
N ASP A 4 -14.63 26.22 -34.92
CA ASP A 4 -15.03 25.71 -33.60
C ASP A 4 -14.90 24.18 -33.53
N LEU A 5 -15.26 23.49 -34.62
CA LEU A 5 -15.12 22.03 -34.72
C LEU A 5 -13.65 21.61 -34.73
N ARG A 6 -12.80 22.30 -35.51
CA ARG A 6 -11.35 22.06 -35.53
C ARG A 6 -10.70 22.33 -34.17
N ALA A 7 -11.14 23.37 -33.46
CA ALA A 7 -10.67 23.67 -32.12
C ALA A 7 -11.04 22.55 -31.13
N LEU A 8 -12.28 22.05 -31.21
CA LEU A 8 -12.75 20.93 -30.39
C LEU A 8 -11.97 19.64 -30.69
N GLU A 9 -11.76 19.30 -31.97
CA GLU A 9 -10.98 18.12 -32.38
C GLU A 9 -9.55 18.17 -31.85
N LYS A 10 -8.89 19.33 -31.95
CA LYS A 10 -7.53 19.53 -31.43
C LYS A 10 -7.48 19.34 -29.91
N TRP A 11 -8.45 19.91 -29.19
CA TRP A 11 -8.54 19.77 -27.74
C TRP A 11 -8.79 18.31 -27.32
N ALA A 12 -9.78 17.65 -27.94
CA ALA A 12 -10.13 16.25 -27.67
C ALA A 12 -8.99 15.30 -28.02
N GLY A 13 -8.30 15.53 -29.14
CA GLY A 13 -7.12 14.77 -29.55
C GLY A 13 -5.99 14.84 -28.52
N GLY A 14 -5.77 16.01 -27.91
CA GLY A 14 -4.80 16.18 -26.83
C GLY A 14 -5.17 15.36 -25.58
N LEU A 15 -6.45 15.27 -25.22
CA LEU A 15 -6.92 14.43 -24.11
C LEU A 15 -6.79 12.94 -24.44
N LEU A 16 -7.16 12.51 -25.65
CA LEU A 16 -7.01 11.13 -26.08
C LEU A 16 -5.54 10.68 -26.06
N ALA A 17 -4.60 11.56 -26.46
CA ALA A 17 -3.17 11.26 -26.40
C ALA A 17 -2.68 11.01 -24.96
N LYS A 18 -3.21 11.75 -23.97
CA LYS A 18 -2.92 11.51 -22.54
C LYS A 18 -3.52 10.19 -22.04
N LEU A 19 -4.61 9.74 -22.65
CA LEU A 19 -5.26 8.47 -22.33
C LEU A 19 -4.71 7.28 -23.13
N ALA A 20 -3.73 7.51 -24.01
CA ALA A 20 -3.07 6.45 -24.77
C ALA A 20 -2.37 5.44 -23.85
N PRO A 21 -2.24 4.16 -24.24
CA PRO A 21 -1.68 3.09 -23.39
C PRO A 21 -0.32 3.44 -22.75
N ALA A 22 0.63 3.95 -23.53
CA ALA A 22 1.95 4.33 -23.02
C ALA A 22 1.89 5.47 -22.00
N ALA A 23 1.00 6.44 -22.24
CA ALA A 23 0.77 7.61 -21.42
C ALA A 23 0.13 7.21 -20.07
N ARG A 24 -0.90 6.36 -20.09
CA ARG A 24 -1.51 5.75 -18.89
C ARG A 24 -0.51 4.93 -18.09
N ARG A 25 0.26 4.06 -18.75
CA ARG A 25 1.28 3.24 -18.09
C ARG A 25 2.32 4.10 -17.38
N ARG A 26 2.73 5.24 -17.96
CA ARG A 26 3.62 6.20 -17.29
C ARG A 26 2.95 6.81 -16.05
N LEU A 27 1.72 7.29 -16.18
CA LEU A 27 0.94 7.86 -15.08
C LEU A 27 0.78 6.87 -13.92
N PHE A 28 0.39 5.63 -14.20
CA PHE A 28 0.22 4.58 -13.21
C PHE A 28 1.52 4.21 -12.50
N ARG A 29 2.67 4.20 -13.19
CA ARG A 29 3.97 4.01 -12.52
C ARG A 29 4.29 5.12 -11.53
N GLU A 30 4.00 6.37 -11.90
CA GLU A 30 4.22 7.52 -11.00
C GLU A 30 3.28 7.45 -9.79
N LEU A 31 2.00 7.19 -10.04
CA LEU A 31 1.00 7.03 -8.98
C LEU A 31 1.34 5.86 -8.04
N GLY A 32 1.77 4.73 -8.59
CA GLY A 32 2.19 3.56 -7.81
C GLY A 32 3.35 3.85 -6.89
N ARG A 33 4.32 4.68 -7.32
CA ARG A 33 5.44 5.10 -6.45
C ARG A 33 4.96 5.94 -5.28
N ASP A 34 4.07 6.91 -5.54
CA ASP A 34 3.53 7.78 -4.50
C ASP A 34 2.68 6.98 -3.50
N MET A 35 1.77 6.14 -4.00
CA MET A 35 0.98 5.26 -3.15
C MET A 35 1.85 4.32 -2.32
N ARG A 36 2.88 3.70 -2.92
CA ARG A 36 3.81 2.84 -2.16
C ARG A 36 4.52 3.60 -1.05
N ARG A 37 4.94 4.84 -1.29
CA ARG A 37 5.55 5.70 -0.26
C ARG A 37 4.57 5.99 0.87
N ALA A 38 3.30 6.25 0.55
CA ALA A 38 2.26 6.47 1.55
C ALA A 38 2.00 5.21 2.41
N GLN A 39 1.87 4.03 1.78
CA GLN A 39 1.79 2.75 2.51
C GLN A 39 3.03 2.55 3.41
N GLN A 40 4.22 2.82 2.89
CA GLN A 40 5.49 2.70 3.61
C GLN A 40 5.56 3.57 4.85
N ALA A 41 5.18 4.84 4.73
CA ALA A 41 5.17 5.81 5.81
C ALA A 41 4.17 5.38 6.90
N ARG A 42 2.95 5.03 6.51
CA ARG A 42 1.91 4.61 7.46
C ARG A 42 2.27 3.33 8.21
N VAL A 43 2.79 2.31 7.50
CA VAL A 43 3.27 1.07 8.15
C VAL A 43 4.47 1.35 9.05
N ALA A 44 5.34 2.30 8.70
CA ALA A 44 6.44 2.73 9.58
C ALA A 44 5.92 3.37 10.87
N ALA A 45 4.88 4.21 10.76
CA ALA A 45 4.19 4.85 11.88
C ALA A 45 3.32 3.87 12.70
N GLN A 46 3.17 2.61 12.25
CA GLN A 46 2.34 1.59 12.91
C GLN A 46 0.86 2.03 13.01
N GLN A 47 0.31 2.56 11.92
CA GLN A 47 -1.08 3.05 11.88
C GLN A 47 -1.92 2.32 10.82
N ASN A 48 -3.21 2.24 11.06
CA ASN A 48 -4.23 1.86 10.08
C ASN A 48 -4.59 3.07 9.18
N PRO A 49 -5.24 2.86 8.03
CA PRO A 49 -5.66 3.94 7.12
C PRO A 49 -6.59 4.99 7.73
N ASP A 50 -7.33 4.64 8.78
CA ASP A 50 -8.18 5.56 9.55
C ASP A 50 -7.39 6.39 10.59
N GLY A 51 -6.07 6.18 10.68
CA GLY A 51 -5.19 6.85 11.64
C GLY A 51 -5.03 6.14 12.98
N SER A 52 -5.85 5.11 13.27
CA SER A 52 -5.73 4.35 14.52
C SER A 52 -4.41 3.59 14.61
N ALA A 53 -3.84 3.48 15.81
CA ALA A 53 -2.59 2.74 16.00
C ALA A 53 -2.82 1.22 15.86
N TYR A 54 -1.84 0.51 15.32
CA TYR A 54 -1.83 -0.95 15.33
C TYR A 54 -1.83 -1.49 16.75
N VAL A 55 -2.65 -2.51 16.98
CA VAL A 55 -2.63 -3.24 18.25
C VAL A 55 -1.22 -3.79 18.51
N PRO A 56 -0.58 -3.49 19.65
CA PRO A 56 0.78 -3.95 19.94
C PRO A 56 0.91 -5.48 19.93
N ARG A 57 2.12 -5.98 19.68
CA ARG A 57 2.40 -7.42 19.75
C ARG A 57 2.32 -7.89 21.21
N LYS A 58 1.61 -8.99 21.48
CA LYS A 58 1.65 -9.67 22.78
C LYS A 58 3.09 -10.14 23.05
N ILE A 59 3.66 -9.69 24.16
CA ILE A 59 4.98 -10.15 24.63
C ILE A 59 4.76 -11.49 25.34
N LYS A 60 5.35 -12.60 24.83
CA LYS A 60 5.32 -13.88 25.54
C LYS A 60 6.03 -13.69 26.90
N LYS A 61 5.31 -13.79 28.02
CA LYS A 61 5.92 -13.84 29.37
C LYS A 61 6.58 -15.21 29.54
N GLY A 62 7.85 -15.27 29.98
CA GLY A 62 8.49 -16.52 30.44
C GLY A 62 9.47 -17.25 29.49
N GLY A 63 9.71 -16.79 28.27
CA GLY A 63 10.74 -17.40 27.41
C GLY A 63 12.17 -17.21 27.93
N LYS A 64 12.91 -18.31 28.13
CA LYS A 64 14.35 -18.30 28.47
C LYS A 64 15.10 -17.37 27.49
N GLY A 65 15.80 -16.35 28.00
CA GLY A 65 16.56 -15.39 27.19
C GLY A 65 15.82 -14.14 26.71
N LEU A 66 14.58 -13.90 27.17
CA LEU A 66 13.84 -12.67 26.82
C LEU A 66 14.30 -11.43 27.58
N ARG A 67 14.79 -11.52 28.83
CA ARG A 67 15.16 -10.35 29.67
C ARG A 67 16.11 -9.37 28.94
N GLY A 68 17.14 -9.86 28.25
CA GLY A 68 18.05 -9.03 27.44
C GLY A 68 17.52 -8.61 26.06
N LYS A 69 16.45 -9.25 25.56
CA LYS A 69 15.84 -8.98 24.24
C LYS A 69 14.53 -8.19 24.34
N VAL A 70 13.94 -8.01 25.53
CA VAL A 70 12.65 -7.33 25.75
C VAL A 70 12.68 -5.93 25.15
N GLY A 71 13.73 -5.14 25.41
CA GLY A 71 13.86 -3.78 24.85
C GLY A 71 13.96 -3.77 23.33
N ARG A 72 14.73 -4.70 22.74
CA ARG A 72 14.88 -4.80 21.27
C ARG A 72 13.59 -5.24 20.58
N ILE A 73 12.82 -6.15 21.19
CA ILE A 73 11.53 -6.62 20.65
C ILE A 73 10.46 -5.54 20.79
N LYS A 74 10.40 -4.83 21.93
CA LYS A 74 9.53 -3.66 22.13
C LYS A 74 9.82 -2.54 21.12
N ARG A 75 11.10 -2.35 20.74
CA ARG A 75 11.54 -1.35 19.75
C ARG A 75 11.37 -1.77 18.29
N GLN A 76 11.01 -3.02 17.99
CA GLN A 76 10.84 -3.46 16.61
C GLN A 76 9.43 -3.20 16.10
N ALA A 77 9.29 -2.14 15.30
CA ALA A 77 8.09 -1.89 14.50
C ALA A 77 7.69 -3.13 13.68
N MET A 78 6.40 -3.50 13.71
CA MET A 78 5.89 -4.61 12.91
C MET A 78 6.00 -4.30 11.41
N PHE A 79 6.06 -5.34 10.58
CA PHE A 79 6.14 -5.20 9.11
C PHE A 79 7.35 -4.37 8.61
N ARG A 80 8.37 -4.11 9.44
CA ARG A 80 9.53 -3.28 9.07
C ARG A 80 10.24 -3.74 7.80
N LYS A 81 10.36 -5.06 7.59
CA LYS A 81 10.89 -5.60 6.34
C LYS A 81 9.84 -5.50 5.22
N LEU A 82 8.62 -5.98 5.46
CA LEU A 82 7.55 -6.00 4.48
C LEU A 82 7.27 -4.63 3.84
N ARG A 83 7.35 -3.52 4.59
CA ARG A 83 7.13 -2.19 4.02
C ARG A 83 8.17 -1.80 2.95
N THR A 84 9.39 -2.36 2.95
CA THR A 84 10.43 -1.89 2.03
C THR A 84 10.09 -2.20 0.57
N ALA A 85 10.66 -1.43 -0.37
CA ALA A 85 10.42 -1.60 -1.79
C ALA A 85 10.82 -2.99 -2.35
N ARG A 86 11.66 -3.73 -1.61
CA ARG A 86 12.00 -5.13 -1.93
C ARG A 86 10.80 -6.07 -1.82
N TYR A 87 9.85 -5.78 -0.93
CA TYR A 87 8.75 -6.68 -0.61
C TYR A 87 7.38 -6.08 -0.95
N LEU A 88 7.20 -4.77 -0.81
CA LEU A 88 6.01 -4.06 -1.26
C LEU A 88 6.17 -3.67 -2.73
N ARG A 89 5.58 -4.50 -3.60
CA ARG A 89 5.74 -4.41 -5.05
C ARG A 89 4.66 -3.53 -5.66
N ILE A 90 5.02 -2.95 -6.80
CA ILE A 90 4.13 -2.21 -7.68
C ILE A 90 4.08 -3.00 -8.97
N ASP A 91 2.88 -3.28 -9.45
CA ASP A 91 2.65 -3.83 -10.78
C ASP A 91 1.78 -2.86 -11.58
N VAL A 92 2.13 -2.64 -12.84
CA VAL A 92 1.51 -1.63 -13.70
C VAL A 92 1.47 -2.10 -15.13
N ASP A 93 0.28 -2.09 -15.70
CA ASP A 93 0.03 -2.22 -17.12
C ASP A 93 -0.65 -0.95 -17.69
N ASP A 94 -1.23 -1.04 -18.88
CA ASP A 94 -1.94 0.06 -19.54
C ASP A 94 -3.42 0.15 -19.12
N THR A 95 -3.91 -0.79 -18.33
CA THR A 95 -5.27 -0.86 -17.81
C THR A 95 -5.35 -0.50 -16.31
N GLY A 96 -4.27 -0.69 -15.55
CA GLY A 96 -4.28 -0.46 -14.13
C GLY A 96 -2.94 -0.51 -13.41
N LEU A 97 -3.06 -0.41 -12.09
CA LEU A 97 -1.99 -0.37 -11.10
C LEU A 97 -2.39 -1.24 -9.91
N ALA A 98 -1.49 -2.12 -9.48
CA ALA A 98 -1.60 -2.89 -8.26
C ALA A 98 -0.41 -2.63 -7.32
N ILE A 99 -0.68 -2.64 -6.02
CA ILE A 99 0.35 -2.58 -4.98
C ILE A 99 0.10 -3.72 -4.00
N GLY A 100 1.12 -4.52 -3.75
CA GLY A 100 0.95 -5.70 -2.92
C GLY A 100 2.24 -6.45 -2.61
N PHE A 101 2.07 -7.73 -2.32
CA PHE A 101 3.13 -8.64 -1.90
C PHE A 101 3.08 -9.91 -2.73
N ASP A 102 4.24 -10.52 -2.94
CA ASP A 102 4.32 -11.85 -3.55
C ASP A 102 3.73 -12.93 -2.62
N ASP A 103 3.26 -14.02 -3.21
CA ASP A 103 2.52 -15.16 -2.61
C ASP A 103 2.80 -15.43 -1.11
N ARG A 104 4.01 -15.88 -0.74
CA ARG A 104 4.29 -16.22 0.66
C ARG A 104 4.08 -15.03 1.62
N LEU A 105 4.43 -13.83 1.19
CA LEU A 105 4.32 -12.62 2.02
C LEU A 105 2.88 -12.11 2.06
N SER A 106 2.12 -12.29 0.97
CA SER A 106 0.70 -11.94 0.93
C SER A 106 -0.11 -12.76 1.95
N ARG A 107 0.18 -14.05 2.13
CA ARG A 107 -0.46 -14.87 3.18
C ARG A 107 -0.22 -14.33 4.59
N ILE A 108 1.03 -13.95 4.90
CA ILE A 108 1.38 -13.38 6.22
C ILE A 108 0.65 -12.06 6.44
N VAL A 109 0.65 -11.19 5.42
CA VAL A 109 -0.02 -9.89 5.49
C VAL A 109 -1.54 -10.08 5.63
N ARG A 110 -2.13 -11.03 4.89
CA ARG A 110 -3.57 -11.33 4.92
C ARG A 110 -4.05 -11.68 6.33
N VAL A 111 -3.29 -12.49 7.07
CA VAL A 111 -3.61 -12.82 8.48
C VAL A 111 -3.79 -11.56 9.31
N HIS A 112 -2.96 -10.54 9.11
CA HIS A 112 -3.07 -9.28 9.83
C HIS A 112 -4.11 -8.34 9.21
N GLN A 113 -4.18 -8.27 7.89
CA GLN A 113 -5.10 -7.43 7.14
C GLN A 113 -6.56 -7.73 7.46
N GLU A 114 -6.90 -9.02 7.59
CA GLU A 114 -8.25 -9.51 7.81
C GLU A 114 -8.48 -9.98 9.24
N GLY A 115 -7.43 -10.01 10.07
CA GLY A 115 -7.51 -10.56 11.42
C GLY A 115 -7.91 -12.03 11.39
N GLN A 116 -7.13 -12.88 10.72
CA GLN A 116 -7.43 -14.31 10.64
C GLN A 116 -6.97 -15.09 11.88
N LYS A 117 -7.50 -16.30 12.05
CA LYS A 117 -6.90 -17.30 12.95
C LYS A 117 -5.71 -17.96 12.25
N ALA A 118 -4.54 -17.89 12.87
CA ALA A 118 -3.32 -18.47 12.32
C ALA A 118 -2.42 -19.02 13.44
N PRO A 119 -1.52 -19.98 13.15
CA PRO A 119 -0.61 -20.52 14.14
C PRO A 119 0.45 -19.47 14.54
N VAL A 120 0.74 -19.35 15.84
CA VAL A 120 1.74 -18.39 16.35
C VAL A 120 3.18 -18.79 16.05
N GLU A 121 3.40 -20.07 15.78
CA GLU A 121 4.64 -20.70 15.35
C GLU A 121 4.31 -21.93 14.51
N PRO A 122 5.20 -22.42 13.63
CA PRO A 122 4.91 -23.58 12.79
C PRO A 122 4.44 -24.79 13.61
N GLY A 123 3.26 -25.32 13.30
CA GLY A 123 2.64 -26.44 14.03
C GLY A 123 2.10 -26.11 15.43
N GLY A 124 2.20 -24.85 15.87
CA GLY A 124 1.77 -24.41 17.19
C GLY A 124 0.28 -24.03 17.28
N PRO A 125 -0.16 -23.55 18.47
CA PRO A 125 -1.56 -23.20 18.70
C PRO A 125 -2.01 -22.05 17.79
N LEU A 126 -3.27 -22.13 17.36
CA LEU A 126 -3.93 -21.07 16.61
C LEU A 126 -4.26 -19.90 17.53
N ALA A 127 -3.99 -18.68 17.06
CA ALA A 127 -4.40 -17.45 17.72
C ALA A 127 -5.22 -16.58 16.77
N GLN A 128 -6.21 -15.89 17.33
CA GLN A 128 -6.94 -14.83 16.64
C GLN A 128 -6.04 -13.59 16.55
N TYR A 129 -5.69 -13.17 15.34
CA TYR A 129 -4.89 -11.97 15.13
C TYR A 129 -5.80 -10.73 15.12
N PRO A 130 -5.39 -9.63 15.77
CA PRO A 130 -6.13 -8.37 15.60
C PRO A 130 -5.79 -7.74 14.26
N VAL A 131 -6.79 -7.09 13.68
CA VAL A 131 -6.71 -6.41 12.39
C VAL A 131 -5.65 -5.31 12.43
N ARG A 132 -4.76 -5.35 11.45
CA ARG A 132 -3.75 -4.32 11.16
C ARG A 132 -3.72 -4.18 9.65
N VAL A 133 -4.33 -3.11 9.17
CA VAL A 133 -4.50 -2.86 7.74
C VAL A 133 -3.17 -2.35 7.17
N VAL A 134 -2.40 -3.26 6.56
CA VAL A 134 -1.08 -2.98 5.98
C VAL A 134 -1.24 -2.38 4.59
N LEU A 135 -2.21 -2.88 3.82
CA LEU A 135 -2.61 -2.34 2.52
C LEU A 135 -3.97 -1.68 2.65
N GLY A 136 -4.05 -0.40 2.34
CA GLY A 136 -5.33 0.30 2.37
C GLY A 136 -5.22 1.75 1.94
N PHE A 137 -6.35 2.38 1.68
CA PHE A 137 -6.40 3.79 1.30
C PHE A 137 -6.80 4.63 2.51
N ALA A 138 -5.91 5.49 2.96
CA ALA A 138 -6.27 6.61 3.81
C ALA A 138 -6.98 7.68 2.98
N THR A 139 -7.68 8.62 3.62
CA THR A 139 -8.32 9.75 2.93
C THR A 139 -7.30 10.52 2.08
N ALA A 140 -6.13 10.83 2.64
CA ALA A 140 -5.04 11.49 1.94
C ALA A 140 -4.51 10.69 0.72
N ASP A 141 -4.56 9.35 0.77
CA ASP A 141 -4.16 8.52 -0.38
C ASP A 141 -5.14 8.71 -1.55
N ARG A 142 -6.44 8.79 -1.26
CA ARG A 142 -7.49 8.99 -2.27
C ARG A 142 -7.42 10.38 -2.89
N GLU A 143 -7.18 11.39 -2.06
CA GLU A 143 -6.97 12.77 -2.52
C GLU A 143 -5.74 12.88 -3.40
N LEU A 144 -4.61 12.29 -2.97
CA LEU A 144 -3.40 12.25 -3.78
C LEU A 144 -3.64 11.60 -5.15
N VAL A 145 -4.36 10.47 -5.21
CA VAL A 145 -4.73 9.82 -6.47
C VAL A 145 -5.55 10.75 -7.34
N ARG A 146 -6.65 11.29 -6.80
CA ARG A 146 -7.53 12.22 -7.51
C ARG A 146 -6.77 13.42 -8.07
N ASP A 147 -5.97 14.07 -7.24
CA ASP A 147 -5.27 15.30 -7.60
C ASP A 147 -4.13 15.03 -8.60
N ARG A 148 -3.52 13.85 -8.56
CA ARG A 148 -2.57 13.40 -9.61
C ARG A 148 -3.26 13.20 -10.95
N LEU A 149 -4.42 12.55 -10.96
CA LEU A 149 -5.20 12.30 -12.18
C LEU A 149 -5.71 13.61 -12.80
N LEU A 150 -6.33 14.49 -12.00
CA LEU A 150 -6.83 15.78 -12.48
C LEU A 150 -5.71 16.66 -13.04
N ARG A 151 -4.58 16.76 -12.33
CA ARG A 151 -3.42 17.52 -12.84
C ARG A 151 -2.86 16.94 -14.13
N TYR A 152 -2.90 15.62 -14.30
CA TYR A 152 -2.40 14.98 -15.52
C TYR A 152 -3.29 15.28 -16.73
N LEU A 153 -4.61 15.25 -16.54
CA LEU A 153 -5.57 15.54 -17.61
C LEU A 153 -5.61 17.03 -17.98
N ASN A 154 -5.42 17.92 -17.01
CA ASN A 154 -5.51 19.38 -17.18
C ASN A 154 -4.20 20.06 -17.64
N ARG A 155 -3.10 19.34 -17.78
CA ARG A 155 -1.81 19.87 -18.30
C ARG A 155 -1.78 19.88 -19.81
#